data_AF-A0A1V6P4Y3-F1
#
_entry.id   AF-A0A1V6P4Y3-F1
#
_cell.length_a   1.000
_cell.length_b   1.000
_cell.length_c   1.000
_cell.angle_alpha   90.00
_cell.angle_beta   90.00
_cell.angle_gamma   90.00
#
_symmetry.space_group_name_H-M   'P 1'
#
loop_
_entity.id
_entity.type
_entity.pdbx_description
1 polymer ?
#
loop_
_entity_poly.entity_id
_entity_poly.type
_entity_poly.pdbx_seq_one_letter_code
_entity_poly.pdbx_strand_id
1 'polypeptide(L)' 'MDASNITFDPSNIYSNNPSKKTSVINLVISQAPSGAMSATIVNGWHTSRSDKRQHCTVDYYNAAGDRLSRQHIV' A
#
# COMPACT_ATOMS: atom_id res chain seq x y z
N MET A 1 -4.28 -9.78 -7.38
CA MET A 1 -4.55 -9.15 -6.08
C MET A 1 -5.76 -8.25 -6.26
N ASP A 2 -6.74 -8.34 -5.37
CA ASP A 2 -7.96 -7.53 -5.42
C ASP A 2 -8.01 -6.54 -4.25
N ALA A 3 -8.91 -5.54 -4.35
CA ALA A 3 -9.07 -4.50 -3.33
C ALA A 3 -9.40 -5.05 -1.92
N SER A 4 -10.08 -6.19 -1.85
CA SER A 4 -10.39 -6.89 -0.59
C SER A 4 -9.17 -7.49 0.10
N ASN A 5 -8.07 -7.69 -0.62
CA ASN A 5 -6.79 -8.18 -0.08
C ASN A 5 -5.84 -7.04 0.34
N ILE A 6 -6.32 -5.80 0.33
CA ILE A 6 -5.55 -4.63 0.75
C ILE A 6 -5.97 -4.21 2.15
N THR A 7 -5.02 -4.19 3.07
CA THR A 7 -5.20 -3.72 4.44
C THR A 7 -4.42 -2.43 4.68
N PHE A 8 -4.79 -1.72 5.74
CA PHE A 8 -4.17 -0.48 6.17
C PHE A 8 -3.68 -0.65 7.61
N ASP A 9 -2.47 -0.21 7.87
CA ASP A 9 -1.89 -0.15 9.20
C ASP A 9 -1.27 1.24 9.41
N PRO A 10 -1.86 2.12 10.22
CA PRO A 10 -3.07 1.90 11.00
C PRO A 10 -4.35 1.80 10.13
N SER A 11 -5.36 1.10 10.63
CA SER A 11 -6.61 0.80 9.90
C SER A 11 -7.44 2.04 9.52
N ASN A 12 -7.23 3.16 10.20
CA ASN A 12 -7.88 4.43 9.94
C ASN A 12 -7.15 5.33 8.92
N ILE A 13 -6.09 4.84 8.27
CA ILE A 13 -5.47 5.56 7.15
C ILE A 13 -6.55 5.92 6.11
N TYR A 14 -6.63 7.22 5.80
CA TYR A 14 -7.63 7.84 4.92
C TYR A 14 -9.11 7.64 5.32
N SER A 15 -9.42 7.39 6.59
CA SER A 15 -10.83 7.29 7.06
C SER A 15 -11.66 8.51 6.67
N ASN A 16 -11.04 9.69 6.67
CA ASN A 16 -11.68 10.97 6.33
C ASN A 16 -11.58 11.32 4.84
N ASN A 17 -10.98 10.45 4.00
CA ASN A 17 -10.83 10.70 2.57
C ASN A 17 -10.99 9.40 1.74
N PRO A 18 -12.24 8.93 1.57
CA PRO A 18 -12.53 7.68 0.86
C PRO A 18 -12.03 7.67 -0.59
N SER A 19 -12.09 8.80 -1.30
CA SER A 19 -11.58 8.91 -2.66
C SER A 19 -10.08 8.64 -2.73
N LYS A 20 -9.30 9.23 -1.81
CA LYS A 20 -7.85 8.98 -1.72
C LYS A 20 -7.55 7.53 -1.34
N LYS A 21 -8.38 6.92 -0.48
CA LYS A 21 -8.29 5.49 -0.14
C LYS A 21 -8.42 4.61 -1.39
N THR A 22 -9.45 4.84 -2.20
CA THR A 22 -9.68 4.09 -3.45
C THR A 22 -8.55 4.30 -4.45
N SER A 23 -8.06 5.53 -4.63
CA SER A 23 -6.94 5.79 -5.54
C SER A 23 -5.66 5.07 -5.12
N VAL A 24 -5.36 5.01 -3.82
CA VAL A 24 -4.19 4.29 -3.30
C VAL A 24 -4.33 2.79 -3.51
N ILE A 25 -5.51 2.22 -3.22
CA ILE A 25 -5.76 0.78 -3.44
C ILE A 25 -5.50 0.41 -4.90
N ASN A 26 -6.05 1.18 -5.84
CA ASN A 26 -5.86 0.91 -7.27
C ASN A 26 -4.39 0.99 -7.69
N LEU A 27 -3.64 1.95 -7.13
CA LEU A 27 -2.22 2.10 -7.40
C LEU A 27 -1.37 0.97 -6.79
N VAL A 28 -1.71 0.52 -5.59
CA VAL A 28 -1.05 -0.63 -4.93
C VAL A 28 -1.23 -1.90 -5.75
N ILE A 29 -2.43 -2.13 -6.27
CA ILE A 29 -2.74 -3.28 -7.12
C ILE A 29 -1.96 -3.19 -8.44
N SER A 30 -1.92 -2.02 -9.08
CA SER A 30 -1.24 -1.87 -10.37
C SER A 30 0.29 -1.97 -10.27
N GLN A 31 0.88 -1.59 -9.14
CA GLN A 31 2.32 -1.69 -8.88
C GLN A 31 2.72 -2.98 -8.14
N ALA A 32 1.77 -3.88 -7.89
CA ALA A 32 2.05 -5.11 -7.15
C ALA A 32 3.10 -5.96 -7.88
N PRO A 33 4.15 -6.44 -7.19
CA PRO A 33 5.11 -7.33 -7.79
C PRO A 33 4.47 -8.68 -8.12
N SER A 34 5.04 -9.38 -9.11
CA SER A 34 4.58 -10.72 -9.47
C SER A 34 4.59 -11.65 -8.26
N GLY A 35 3.51 -12.41 -8.06
CA GLY A 35 3.32 -13.31 -6.93
C GLY A 35 2.70 -12.67 -5.68
N ALA A 36 2.49 -11.34 -5.65
CA ALA A 36 1.83 -10.69 -4.53
C ALA A 36 0.31 -10.96 -4.54
N MET A 37 -0.18 -11.54 -3.44
CA MET A 37 -1.59 -11.92 -3.25
C MET A 37 -2.33 -10.96 -2.32
N SER A 38 -1.64 -10.39 -1.33
CA SER A 38 -2.15 -9.32 -0.45
C SER A 38 -1.11 -8.24 -0.21
N ALA A 39 -1.57 -7.08 0.27
CA ALA A 39 -0.68 -5.99 0.65
C ALA A 39 -1.21 -5.20 1.86
N THR A 40 -0.29 -4.66 2.66
CA THR A 40 -0.58 -3.76 3.77
C THR A 40 0.04 -2.41 3.50
N ILE A 41 -0.77 -1.37 3.48
CA ILE A 41 -0.30 0.02 3.44
C ILE A 41 0.06 0.41 4.87
N VAL A 42 1.36 0.43 5.16
CA VAL A 42 1.95 0.65 6.51
C VAL A 42 2.08 2.15 6.82
N ASN A 43 2.10 2.99 5.80
CA ASN A 43 2.00 4.42 5.96
C ASN A 43 1.33 5.03 4.75
N GLY A 44 0.39 5.94 5.00
CA GLY A 44 -0.24 6.71 3.93
C GLY A 44 0.74 7.60 3.19
N TRP A 45 0.21 8.35 2.23
CA TRP A 45 0.92 9.34 1.43
C TRP A 45 1.54 10.40 2.33
N HIS A 46 2.86 10.44 2.38
CA HIS A 46 3.64 11.38 3.16
C HIS A 46 4.89 11.78 2.38
N THR A 47 5.62 12.75 2.92
CA THR A 47 6.99 13.05 2.49
C THR A 47 7.93 12.73 3.64
N SER A 48 9.15 12.30 3.31
CA SER A 48 10.20 12.04 4.30
C SER A 48 11.21 13.18 4.30
N ARG A 49 12.02 13.27 5.36
CA ARG A 49 13.08 14.29 5.40
C ARG A 49 14.08 14.11 4.24
N SER A 50 14.42 12.86 3.93
CA SER A 50 15.37 12.44 2.88
C SER A 50 14.73 12.22 1.50
N ASP A 51 13.45 11.84 1.43
CA ASP A 51 12.70 11.72 0.16
C ASP A 51 11.55 12.73 0.14
N LYS A 52 11.73 13.77 -0.68
CA LYS A 52 10.76 14.88 -0.81
C LYS A 52 9.58 14.52 -1.70
N ARG A 53 9.61 13.40 -2.42
CA ARG A 53 8.47 12.94 -3.21
C ARG A 53 7.39 12.45 -2.25
N GLN A 54 6.14 12.72 -2.62
CA GLN A 54 5.01 12.14 -1.92
C GLN A 54 5.04 10.63 -2.19
N HIS A 55 5.11 9.79 -1.15
CA HIS A 55 5.10 8.33 -1.27
C HIS A 55 4.23 7.68 -0.21
N CYS A 56 3.73 6.47 -0.48
CA CYS A 56 3.18 5.59 0.55
C CYS A 56 4.04 4.32 0.68
N THR A 57 4.09 3.76 1.89
CA THR A 57 4.89 2.56 2.17
C THR A 57 3.98 1.35 2.22
N VAL A 58 4.34 0.32 1.47
CA VAL A 58 3.49 -0.85 1.25
C VAL A 58 4.31 -2.12 1.42
N ASP A 59 3.81 -3.04 2.23
CA ASP A 59 4.32 -4.40 2.32
C ASP A 59 3.46 -5.33 1.47
N TYR A 60 4.11 -6.12 0.61
CA TYR A 60 3.46 -7.11 -0.26
C TYR A 60 3.71 -8.52 0.27
N TYR A 61 2.71 -9.39 0.18
CA TYR A 61 2.76 -10.76 0.70
C TYR A 61 2.33 -11.78 -0.36
N ASN A 62 2.90 -12.99 -0.29
CA ASN A 62 2.55 -14.11 -1.17
C ASN A 62 1.30 -14.86 -0.67
N ALA A 63 0.93 -15.94 -1.36
CA ALA A 63 -0.21 -16.79 -0.99
C ALA A 63 -0.06 -17.49 0.38
N ALA A 64 1.18 -17.74 0.82
CA ALA A 64 1.48 -18.35 2.11
C ALA A 64 1.48 -17.33 3.27
N GLY A 65 1.34 -16.04 2.96
CA GLY A 65 1.41 -14.95 3.94
C GLY A 65 2.83 -14.45 4.22
N ASP A 66 3.85 -14.95 3.51
CA ASP A 66 5.22 -14.45 3.66
C ASP A 66 5.36 -13.08 3.00
N ARG A 67 6.11 -12.18 3.65
CA ARG A 67 6.42 -10.87 3.08
C ARG A 67 7.38 -11.02 1.91
N LEU A 68 6.93 -10.67 0.71
CA LEU A 68 7.74 -10.64 -0.51
C LEU A 68 8.67 -9.43 -0.54
N SER A 69 8.12 -8.23 -0.31
CA SER A 69 8.89 -6.99 -0.37
C SER A 69 8.19 -5.83 0.34
N ARG A 70 8.97 -4.81 0.69
CA ARG A 70 8.48 -3.47 1.04
C ARG A 70 8.80 -2.52 -0.10
N GLN A 71 7.83 -1.72 -0.53
CA GLN A 71 8.01 -0.74 -1.59
C GLN A 71 7.49 0.64 -1.19
N HIS A 72 8.08 1.66 -1.82
CA HIS A 72 7.57 3.03 -1.80
C HIS A 72 6.89 3.30 -3.13
N ILE A 73 5.58 3.48 -3.07
CA ILE A 73 4.78 3.87 -4.23
C ILE A 73 4.78 5.39 -4.29
N VAL A 74 5.17 5.95 -5.43
CA VAL A 74 5.21 7.39 -5.76
C VAL A 74 4.15 7.75 -6.79
#